data_AF-A0AAC9Z475-F1
#
_entry.id   AF-A0AAC9Z475-F1
#
_cell.length_a   1.000
_cell.length_b   1.000
_cell.length_c   1.000
_cell.angle_alpha   90.00
_cell.angle_beta   90.00
_cell.angle_gamma   90.00
#
_symmetry.space_group_name_H-M   'P 1'
#
loop_
_entity.id
_entity.type
_entity.pdbx_description
1 polymer ?
#
loop_
_entity_poly.entity_id
_entity_poly.type
_entity_poly.pdbx_seq_one_letter_code
_entity_poly.pdbx_strand_id
1 'polypeptide(L)'
;MRKIILLASILILNGCQFFNKNNNENEEVTDDELVWIDFVNISSFEQKFVTNRKGINLFTRANETAKIIDTVPYGEILEIIYKDEDWYAVRWRIINEEEGQDGWVQAYVKKTDLGEMEDIKLIESDLYVLDDNIEVHMSEETVRDLFQIELIDQKTYNEAQKQRVNYLVEDTPLSVQKRDGVISLTFEDHLVTTLMDDDTDGDDFLIYTYTGHIEALQKHVVFVSSFSTEGYILFDKRNGKRKEFSGFPYLSPDKKQMVSLSPLIHELISNIEFFEVDENKEIRGTYTLWFKNWKPYFYMYEGLFWATDGYFYMPVNNKAVYWDYKSGDYNTESCQYIRIKKK
;
A
#
# COMPACT_ATOMS: atom_id res chain seq x y z
N MET A 1 -49.27 -46.90 54.06
CA MET A 1 -48.28 -48.00 54.19
C MET A 1 -47.60 -48.23 52.85
N ARG A 2 -46.26 -48.06 52.79
CA ARG A 2 -45.27 -48.79 51.95
C ARG A 2 -45.81 -49.42 50.64
N LYS A 3 -45.37 -49.03 49.44
CA LYS A 3 -44.08 -49.40 48.83
C LYS A 3 -43.90 -48.72 47.46
N ILE A 4 -42.63 -48.43 47.18
CA ILE A 4 -41.98 -47.94 45.96
C ILE A 4 -42.10 -48.96 44.82
N ILE A 5 -42.32 -48.50 43.57
CA ILE A 5 -41.66 -49.01 42.36
C ILE A 5 -41.42 -47.83 41.40
N LEU A 6 -40.14 -47.57 41.13
CA LEU A 6 -39.58 -46.72 40.08
C LEU A 6 -39.82 -47.39 38.71
N LEU A 7 -40.21 -46.62 37.69
CA LEU A 7 -40.08 -47.04 36.29
C LEU A 7 -39.39 -45.91 35.52
N ALA A 8 -38.13 -46.18 35.21
CA ALA A 8 -37.27 -45.37 34.35
C ALA A 8 -37.65 -45.64 32.88
N SER A 9 -37.99 -44.60 32.14
CA SER A 9 -38.10 -44.66 30.69
C SER A 9 -36.76 -44.23 30.09
N ILE A 10 -35.98 -45.21 29.66
CA ILE A 10 -34.78 -45.05 28.84
C ILE A 10 -35.25 -44.92 27.39
N LEU A 11 -35.08 -43.73 26.80
CA LEU A 11 -35.18 -43.54 25.35
C LEU A 11 -33.78 -43.75 24.76
N ILE A 12 -33.62 -44.88 24.08
CA ILE A 12 -32.45 -45.23 23.27
C ILE A 12 -32.60 -44.46 21.94
N LEU A 13 -31.74 -43.47 21.71
CA LEU A 13 -31.49 -42.95 20.37
C LEU A 13 -30.15 -43.53 19.90
N ASN A 14 -30.27 -44.35 18.85
CA ASN A 14 -29.19 -45.06 18.17
C ASN A 14 -28.11 -44.08 17.69
N GLY A 15 -26.87 -44.32 18.12
CA GLY A 15 -25.70 -43.80 17.43
C GLY A 15 -25.52 -44.54 16.12
N CYS A 16 -25.48 -43.81 15.00
CA CYS A 16 -25.01 -44.35 13.73
C CYS A 16 -23.49 -44.51 13.81
N GLN A 17 -23.05 -45.75 13.96
CA GLN A 17 -21.72 -46.21 13.60
C GLN A 17 -21.59 -46.21 12.07
N PHE A 18 -20.64 -45.48 11.53
CA PHE A 18 -20.02 -45.81 10.25
C PHE A 18 -18.51 -45.96 10.48
N PHE A 19 -18.12 -47.08 11.09
CA PHE A 19 -16.79 -47.64 10.95
C PHE A 19 -16.95 -48.91 10.14
N ASN A 20 -16.66 -48.84 8.83
CA ASN A 20 -16.48 -50.04 8.03
C ASN A 20 -14.97 -50.31 7.99
N LYS A 21 -14.51 -51.22 8.85
CA LYS A 21 -13.14 -51.69 8.88
C LYS A 21 -13.01 -52.83 7.86
N ASN A 22 -12.68 -52.48 6.62
CA ASN A 22 -12.14 -53.46 5.69
C ASN A 22 -10.62 -53.51 5.88
N ASN A 23 -10.16 -54.60 6.48
CA ASN A 23 -8.77 -55.02 6.37
C ASN A 23 -8.50 -55.41 4.92
N ASN A 24 -7.66 -54.64 4.23
CA ASN A 24 -6.80 -55.15 3.18
C ASN A 24 -5.40 -54.56 3.40
N GLU A 25 -4.42 -55.44 3.25
CA GLU A 25 -3.00 -55.24 3.49
C GLU A 25 -2.39 -54.34 2.41
N ASN A 26 -1.50 -53.42 2.83
CA ASN A 26 -0.48 -52.75 2.01
C ASN A 26 -0.96 -52.09 0.69
N GLU A 27 -1.86 -51.13 0.78
CA GLU A 27 -1.88 -50.03 -0.20
C GLU A 27 -1.11 -48.85 0.41
N GLU A 28 0.04 -48.50 -0.16
CA GLU A 28 0.57 -47.15 -0.04
C GLU A 28 -0.54 -46.23 -0.53
N VAL A 29 -1.21 -45.51 0.38
CA VAL A 29 -2.17 -44.49 0.00
C VAL A 29 -1.36 -43.39 -0.70
N THR A 30 -1.36 -43.40 -2.03
CA THR A 30 -0.90 -42.30 -2.87
C THR A 30 -1.95 -41.19 -2.82
N ASP A 31 -2.16 -40.63 -1.62
CA ASP A 31 -3.12 -39.54 -1.37
C ASP A 31 -2.43 -38.19 -1.65
N ASP A 32 -2.27 -37.87 -2.93
CA ASP A 32 -1.89 -36.53 -3.42
C ASP A 32 -3.09 -35.82 -4.09
N GLU A 33 -4.31 -36.28 -3.80
CA GLU A 33 -5.54 -35.65 -4.29
C GLU A 33 -5.84 -34.35 -3.53
N LEU A 34 -6.43 -33.38 -4.24
CA LEU A 34 -6.84 -32.10 -3.65
C LEU A 34 -8.08 -32.31 -2.77
N VAL A 35 -8.01 -31.80 -1.54
CA VAL A 35 -9.16 -31.78 -0.63
C VAL A 35 -9.94 -30.49 -0.85
N TRP A 36 -11.08 -30.59 -1.54
CA TRP A 36 -11.98 -29.46 -1.79
C TRP A 36 -12.76 -29.07 -0.52
N ILE A 37 -12.89 -27.77 -0.28
CA ILE A 37 -13.61 -27.21 0.86
C ILE A 37 -15.03 -26.83 0.41
N ASP A 38 -16.02 -27.63 0.80
CA ASP A 38 -17.43 -27.26 0.64
C ASP A 38 -17.80 -26.18 1.67
N PHE A 39 -18.31 -25.04 1.19
CA PHE A 39 -18.64 -23.88 2.02
C PHE A 39 -19.80 -24.18 2.99
N VAL A 40 -19.46 -24.67 4.19
CA VAL A 40 -20.38 -24.65 5.33
C VAL A 40 -19.66 -24.02 6.52
N ASN A 41 -19.85 -22.70 6.63
CA ASN A 41 -19.71 -21.91 7.84
C ASN A 41 -18.35 -21.98 8.55
N ILE A 42 -17.40 -21.15 8.10
CA ILE A 42 -16.13 -20.99 8.79
C ILE A 42 -16.04 -19.57 9.34
N SER A 43 -16.28 -19.47 10.65
CA SER A 43 -16.30 -18.23 11.41
C SER A 43 -14.88 -17.84 11.77
N SER A 44 -14.39 -16.76 11.17
CA SER A 44 -13.09 -16.09 11.42
C SER A 44 -11.84 -16.98 11.50
N PHE A 45 -11.02 -16.93 10.45
CA PHE A 45 -9.69 -17.52 10.45
C PHE A 45 -8.66 -16.61 11.11
N GLU A 46 -7.63 -17.21 11.72
CA GLU A 46 -6.39 -16.50 11.98
C GLU A 46 -5.70 -16.27 10.63
N GLN A 47 -5.25 -15.04 10.40
CA GLN A 47 -4.50 -14.66 9.22
C GLN A 47 -3.03 -14.53 9.58
N LYS A 48 -2.18 -15.15 8.77
CA LYS A 48 -0.72 -15.10 8.88
C LYS A 48 -0.13 -14.60 7.57
N PHE A 49 1.05 -14.02 7.63
CA PHE A 49 1.78 -13.58 6.45
C PHE A 49 2.88 -14.58 6.09
N VAL A 50 3.14 -14.77 4.80
CA VAL A 50 4.33 -15.46 4.32
C VAL A 50 5.57 -14.61 4.59
N THR A 51 6.47 -15.08 5.46
CA THR A 51 7.67 -14.35 5.86
C THR A 51 8.94 -14.81 5.14
N ASN A 52 8.88 -15.94 4.45
CA ASN A 52 9.98 -16.39 3.61
C ASN A 52 10.09 -15.54 2.32
N ARG A 53 11.18 -14.79 2.18
CA ARG A 53 11.40 -13.88 1.04
C ARG A 53 11.50 -14.56 -0.32
N LYS A 54 11.80 -15.86 -0.35
CA LYS A 54 11.83 -16.63 -1.59
C LYS A 54 10.45 -17.11 -2.03
N GLY A 55 9.41 -16.80 -1.25
CA GLY A 55 8.13 -17.47 -1.33
C GLY A 55 8.18 -18.86 -0.70
N ILE A 56 7.03 -19.51 -0.72
CA ILE A 56 6.81 -20.82 -0.12
C ILE A 56 6.04 -21.72 -1.07
N ASN A 57 6.10 -23.02 -0.82
CA ASN A 57 5.23 -23.99 -1.49
C ASN A 57 4.01 -24.29 -0.62
N LEU A 58 2.87 -24.44 -1.25
CA LEU A 58 1.67 -25.02 -0.67
C LEU A 58 1.60 -26.51 -1.03
N PHE A 59 1.32 -27.36 -0.05
CA PHE A 59 1.34 -28.81 -0.22
C PHE A 59 -0.06 -29.43 -0.08
N THR A 60 -0.29 -30.58 -0.70
CA THR A 60 -1.55 -31.36 -0.57
C THR A 60 -1.76 -31.94 0.83
N ARG A 61 -0.68 -32.15 1.60
CA ARG A 61 -0.69 -32.65 2.99
C ARG A 61 0.49 -32.10 3.78
N ALA A 62 0.44 -32.28 5.11
CA ALA A 62 1.48 -31.86 6.07
C ALA A 62 2.79 -32.67 5.95
N ASN A 63 3.43 -32.63 4.77
CA ASN A 63 4.66 -33.34 4.46
C ASN A 63 5.41 -32.62 3.31
N GLU A 64 6.71 -32.39 3.48
CA GLU A 64 7.56 -31.72 2.47
C GLU A 64 7.75 -32.51 1.18
N THR A 65 7.51 -33.82 1.20
CA THR A 65 7.58 -34.67 0.00
C THR A 65 6.23 -34.79 -0.70
N ALA A 66 5.17 -34.17 -0.19
CA ALA A 66 3.86 -34.17 -0.81
C ALA A 66 3.85 -33.34 -2.10
N LYS A 67 2.83 -33.57 -2.93
CA LYS A 67 2.63 -32.77 -4.13
C LYS A 67 2.47 -31.28 -3.78
N ILE A 68 3.17 -30.44 -4.53
CA ILE A 68 3.02 -28.98 -4.47
C ILE A 68 1.77 -28.60 -5.27
N ILE A 69 0.89 -27.82 -4.63
CA ILE A 69 -0.32 -27.25 -5.21
C ILE A 69 0.03 -25.96 -5.94
N ASP A 70 0.76 -25.08 -5.26
CA ASP A 70 1.08 -23.73 -5.73
C ASP A 70 2.30 -23.17 -5.00
N THR A 71 2.79 -22.04 -5.48
CA THR A 71 3.83 -21.22 -4.84
C THR A 71 3.27 -19.86 -4.45
N VAL A 72 3.55 -19.42 -3.23
CA VAL A 72 3.00 -18.19 -2.67
C VAL A 72 4.12 -17.20 -2.36
N PRO A 73 4.03 -15.94 -2.78
CA PRO A 73 5.08 -14.95 -2.57
C PRO A 73 5.15 -14.43 -1.12
N TYR A 74 6.27 -13.80 -0.78
CA TYR A 74 6.46 -13.05 0.46
C TYR A 74 5.38 -11.96 0.64
N GLY A 75 4.86 -11.86 1.85
CA GLY A 75 3.82 -10.88 2.21
C GLY A 75 2.40 -11.31 1.85
N GLU A 76 2.19 -12.45 1.18
CA GLU A 76 0.83 -12.96 0.96
C GLU A 76 0.18 -13.32 2.30
N ILE A 77 -1.12 -13.03 2.41
CA ILE A 77 -1.93 -13.37 3.58
C ILE A 77 -2.53 -14.76 3.37
N LEU A 78 -2.26 -15.67 4.31
CA LEU A 78 -2.87 -16.99 4.35
C LEU A 78 -3.85 -17.11 5.52
N GLU A 79 -5.00 -17.69 5.22
CA GLU A 79 -6.07 -17.90 6.19
C GLU A 79 -5.99 -19.32 6.74
N ILE A 80 -5.63 -19.40 8.02
CA ILE A 80 -5.36 -20.65 8.73
C ILE A 80 -6.69 -21.31 9.12
N ILE A 81 -6.98 -22.49 8.56
CA ILE A 81 -8.22 -23.23 8.81
C ILE A 81 -8.05 -24.33 9.86
N TYR A 82 -6.84 -24.85 10.01
CA TYR A 82 -6.49 -25.85 11.01
C TYR A 82 -5.01 -25.74 11.40
N LYS A 83 -4.70 -26.09 12.66
CA LYS A 83 -3.33 -26.09 13.19
C LYS A 83 -2.95 -27.52 13.56
N ASP A 84 -1.90 -28.03 12.93
CA ASP A 84 -1.26 -29.28 13.30
C ASP A 84 -0.01 -29.00 14.16
N GLU A 85 0.89 -29.96 14.38
CA GLU A 85 2.14 -29.76 15.13
C GLU A 85 3.06 -28.73 14.45
N ASP A 86 3.67 -29.08 13.32
CA ASP A 86 4.61 -28.21 12.58
C ASP A 86 3.98 -27.50 11.36
N TRP A 87 2.71 -27.78 11.09
CA TRP A 87 2.02 -27.34 9.90
C TRP A 87 0.77 -26.52 10.21
N TYR A 88 0.45 -25.61 9.31
CA TYR A 88 -0.88 -25.04 9.17
C TYR A 88 -1.56 -25.65 7.96
N ALA A 89 -2.85 -25.94 8.09
CA ALA A 89 -3.71 -26.06 6.93
C ALA A 89 -4.33 -24.68 6.65
N VAL A 90 -4.37 -24.29 5.38
CA VAL A 90 -4.87 -23.02 4.90
C VAL A 90 -5.89 -23.25 3.80
N ARG A 91 -6.80 -22.29 3.60
CA ARG A 91 -7.67 -22.31 2.42
C ARG A 91 -6.95 -21.61 1.27
N TRP A 92 -6.92 -22.25 0.11
CA TRP A 92 -6.32 -21.70 -1.11
C TRP A 92 -7.31 -21.81 -2.26
N ARG A 93 -7.43 -20.77 -3.07
CA ARG A 93 -8.33 -20.79 -4.23
C ARG A 93 -7.57 -21.28 -5.45
N ILE A 94 -8.07 -22.33 -6.08
CA ILE A 94 -7.58 -22.81 -7.38
C ILE A 94 -8.56 -22.37 -8.44
N ILE A 95 -8.03 -21.80 -9.52
CA ILE A 95 -8.77 -21.45 -10.73
C ILE A 95 -8.02 -22.08 -11.91
N ASN A 96 -8.61 -23.09 -12.53
CA ASN A 96 -8.14 -23.72 -13.76
C ASN A 96 -9.29 -23.72 -14.77
N GLU A 97 -9.27 -22.76 -15.69
CA GLU A 97 -10.31 -22.59 -16.71
C GLU A 97 -10.36 -23.75 -17.71
N GLU A 98 -9.22 -24.38 -18.01
CA GLU A 98 -9.14 -25.49 -18.96
C GLU A 98 -9.78 -26.77 -18.41
N GLU A 99 -9.62 -27.02 -17.11
CA GLU A 99 -10.20 -28.17 -16.40
C GLU A 99 -11.57 -27.87 -15.76
N GLY A 100 -12.05 -26.63 -15.85
CA GLY A 100 -13.31 -26.18 -15.25
C GLY A 100 -13.32 -26.22 -13.73
N GLN A 101 -12.15 -26.10 -13.09
CA GLN A 101 -12.00 -26.11 -11.64
C GLN A 101 -11.94 -24.67 -11.11
N ASP A 102 -12.93 -24.26 -10.32
CA ASP A 102 -12.88 -23.04 -9.52
C ASP A 102 -13.42 -23.36 -8.13
N GLY A 103 -12.58 -23.19 -7.12
CA GLY A 103 -13.02 -23.38 -5.75
C GLY A 103 -11.87 -23.34 -4.75
N TRP A 104 -12.22 -23.60 -3.51
CA TRP A 104 -11.28 -23.57 -2.40
C TRP A 104 -10.83 -24.99 -2.08
N VAL A 105 -9.53 -25.13 -1.89
CA VAL A 105 -8.91 -26.38 -1.43
C VAL A 105 -8.22 -26.14 -0.09
N GLN A 106 -8.06 -27.23 0.65
CA GLN A 106 -7.18 -27.26 1.79
C GLN A 106 -5.74 -27.50 1.31
N ALA A 107 -4.86 -26.58 1.67
CA ALA A 107 -3.44 -26.65 1.42
C ALA A 107 -2.64 -26.62 2.73
N TYR A 108 -1.40 -27.08 2.71
CA TYR A 108 -0.56 -27.15 3.89
C TYR A 108 0.73 -26.35 3.72
N VAL A 109 1.16 -25.71 4.80
CA VAL A 109 2.37 -24.88 4.88
C VAL A 109 3.03 -25.04 6.24
N LYS A 110 4.36 -24.97 6.29
CA LYS A 110 5.09 -25.00 7.56
C LYS A 110 4.83 -23.76 8.37
N LYS A 111 4.66 -23.93 9.68
CA LYS A 111 4.49 -22.79 10.60
C LYS A 111 5.69 -21.84 10.59
N THR A 112 6.89 -22.35 10.37
CA THR A 112 8.14 -21.57 10.38
C THR A 112 8.28 -20.60 9.21
N ASP A 113 7.52 -20.80 8.13
CA ASP A 113 7.53 -19.90 6.98
C ASP A 113 6.48 -18.79 7.07
N LEU A 114 5.66 -18.81 8.13
CA LEU A 114 4.61 -17.84 8.39
C LEU A 114 4.90 -17.02 9.64
N GLY A 115 4.42 -15.78 9.65
CA GLY A 115 4.54 -14.87 10.78
C GLY A 115 3.41 -13.87 10.86
N GLU A 116 3.65 -12.81 11.62
CA GLU A 116 2.72 -11.71 11.80
C GLU A 116 3.05 -10.55 10.86
N MET A 117 2.20 -9.52 10.91
CA MET A 117 2.37 -8.31 10.11
C MET A 117 3.72 -7.64 10.36
N GLU A 118 4.21 -7.68 11.61
CA GLU A 118 5.45 -7.02 12.03
C GLU A 118 6.69 -7.69 11.41
N ASP A 119 6.59 -8.95 11.00
CA ASP A 119 7.66 -9.69 10.34
C ASP A 119 7.81 -9.31 8.85
N ILE A 120 6.83 -8.58 8.30
CA ILE A 120 6.88 -8.08 6.94
C ILE A 120 7.56 -6.72 6.91
N LYS A 121 8.80 -6.71 6.40
CA LYS A 121 9.68 -5.55 6.34
C LYS A 121 10.21 -5.36 4.92
N LEU A 122 10.76 -4.20 4.66
CA LEU A 122 11.57 -3.88 3.49
C LEU A 122 13.05 -4.18 3.78
N ILE A 123 13.75 -4.62 2.73
CA ILE A 123 15.22 -4.61 2.66
C ILE A 123 15.68 -3.72 1.50
N GLU A 124 16.97 -3.42 1.43
CA GLU A 124 17.53 -2.51 0.41
C GLU A 124 17.23 -2.92 -1.04
N SER A 125 17.18 -4.22 -1.35
CA SER A 125 16.85 -4.69 -2.69
C SER A 125 15.42 -4.34 -3.09
N ASP A 126 14.49 -4.28 -2.13
CA ASP A 126 13.08 -3.98 -2.39
C ASP A 126 12.88 -2.54 -2.88
N LEU A 127 13.81 -1.63 -2.57
CA LEU A 127 13.66 -0.20 -2.79
C LEU A 127 13.69 0.22 -4.26
N TYR A 128 14.31 -0.60 -5.12
CA TYR A 128 14.56 -0.28 -6.53
C TYR A 128 13.66 -1.05 -7.49
N VAL A 129 12.81 -1.95 -6.97
CA VAL A 129 11.92 -2.77 -7.80
C VAL A 129 10.75 -1.92 -8.27
N LEU A 130 10.64 -1.76 -9.58
CA LEU A 130 9.58 -1.00 -10.22
C LEU A 130 8.38 -1.88 -10.56
N ASP A 131 7.21 -1.25 -10.71
CA ASP A 131 6.00 -1.95 -11.15
C ASP A 131 6.09 -2.27 -12.65
N ASP A 132 5.94 -3.55 -12.99
CA ASP A 132 6.06 -4.11 -14.35
C ASP A 132 4.78 -3.96 -15.18
N ASN A 133 3.71 -3.37 -14.62
CA ASN A 133 2.43 -3.16 -15.31
C ASN A 133 2.29 -1.77 -15.98
N ILE A 134 3.31 -0.92 -15.88
CA ILE A 134 3.33 0.46 -16.39
C ILE A 134 4.03 0.58 -17.75
N GLU A 135 3.29 0.83 -18.83
CA GLU A 135 3.78 0.86 -20.23
C GLU A 135 5.16 1.54 -20.50
N VAL A 136 5.53 2.57 -19.72
CA VAL A 136 6.86 3.21 -19.79
C VAL A 136 7.72 2.80 -18.59
N HIS A 137 8.61 1.83 -18.80
CA HIS A 137 9.51 1.33 -17.75
C HIS A 137 10.94 1.86 -17.88
N MET A 138 11.49 2.32 -16.75
CA MET A 138 12.94 2.38 -16.56
C MET A 138 13.43 1.04 -16.01
N SER A 139 14.64 0.60 -16.33
CA SER A 139 15.21 -0.59 -15.68
C SER A 139 15.68 -0.28 -14.26
N GLU A 140 15.67 -1.27 -13.37
CA GLU A 140 16.21 -1.11 -12.01
C GLU A 140 17.67 -0.63 -12.02
N GLU A 141 18.48 -1.10 -12.98
CA GLU A 141 19.86 -0.66 -13.18
C GLU A 141 19.92 0.85 -13.46
N THR A 142 19.05 1.35 -14.35
CA THR A 142 18.97 2.78 -14.66
C THR A 142 18.54 3.60 -13.43
N VAL A 143 17.59 3.07 -12.63
CA VAL A 143 17.20 3.74 -11.36
C VAL A 143 18.39 3.77 -10.39
N ARG A 144 19.16 2.69 -10.28
CA ARG A 144 20.36 2.64 -9.43
C ARG A 144 21.45 3.58 -9.90
N ASP A 145 21.57 3.83 -11.19
CA ASP A 145 22.55 4.78 -11.74
C ASP A 145 22.16 6.24 -11.49
N LEU A 146 20.86 6.54 -11.55
CA LEU A 146 20.34 7.91 -11.43
C LEU A 146 19.99 8.30 -9.99
N PHE A 147 19.64 7.35 -9.14
CA PHE A 147 19.12 7.60 -7.80
C PHE A 147 19.89 6.83 -6.73
N GLN A 148 19.95 7.44 -5.55
CA GLN A 148 20.38 6.81 -4.32
C GLN A 148 19.17 6.73 -3.39
N ILE A 149 18.71 5.51 -3.13
CA ILE A 149 17.60 5.19 -2.23
C ILE A 149 18.15 4.31 -1.11
N GLU A 150 17.86 4.70 0.14
CA GLU A 150 18.41 4.03 1.32
C GLU A 150 17.32 3.80 2.36
N LEU A 151 17.35 2.62 2.98
CA LEU A 151 16.60 2.33 4.19
C LEU A 151 17.37 2.93 5.38
N ILE A 152 16.68 3.69 6.22
CA ILE A 152 17.28 4.36 7.38
C ILE A 152 16.50 4.02 8.65
N ASP A 153 17.17 4.16 9.80
CA ASP A 153 16.50 4.02 11.09
C ASP A 153 15.69 5.29 11.45
N GLN A 154 14.77 5.12 12.40
CA GLN A 154 13.90 6.20 12.88
C GLN A 154 14.70 7.36 13.49
N LYS A 155 15.85 7.08 14.11
CA LYS A 155 16.70 8.11 14.71
C LYS A 155 17.26 9.04 13.64
N THR A 156 17.80 8.49 12.56
CA THR A 156 18.34 9.23 11.42
C THR A 156 17.26 10.06 10.76
N TYR A 157 16.07 9.49 10.55
CA TYR A 157 14.92 10.21 10.03
C TYR A 157 14.52 11.40 10.92
N ASN A 158 14.38 11.19 12.23
CA ASN A 158 14.02 12.23 13.19
C ASN A 158 15.09 13.33 13.31
N GLU A 159 16.37 13.00 13.14
CA GLU A 159 17.47 13.97 13.09
C GLU A 159 17.40 14.81 11.81
N ALA A 160 17.16 14.19 10.66
CA ALA A 160 16.98 14.89 9.38
C ALA A 160 15.75 15.79 9.37
N GLN A 161 14.66 15.38 10.02
CA GLN A 161 13.43 16.18 10.12
C GLN A 161 13.65 17.54 10.79
N LYS A 162 14.61 17.65 11.72
CA LYS A 162 15.02 18.93 12.33
C LYS A 162 15.71 19.88 11.34
N GLN A 163 16.22 19.34 10.24
CA GLN A 163 16.87 20.05 9.14
C GLN A 163 15.98 20.14 7.90
N ARG A 164 14.66 19.91 8.05
CA ARG A 164 13.71 20.00 6.93
C ARG A 164 13.66 21.41 6.37
N VAL A 165 13.57 21.51 5.05
CA VAL A 165 13.31 22.77 4.35
C VAL A 165 11.86 22.84 3.91
N ASN A 166 11.23 23.99 4.10
CA ASN A 166 9.92 24.32 3.55
C ASN A 166 9.98 25.72 2.96
N TYR A 167 9.53 25.87 1.72
CA TYR A 167 9.54 27.13 0.97
C TYR A 167 8.14 27.68 0.71
N LEU A 168 7.09 26.97 1.13
CA LEU A 168 5.74 27.51 1.11
C LEU A 168 5.62 28.58 2.19
N VAL A 169 5.33 29.80 1.76
CA VAL A 169 4.82 30.85 2.63
C VAL A 169 3.31 30.73 2.58
N GLU A 170 2.74 30.17 3.64
CA GLU A 170 1.30 30.01 3.77
C GLU A 170 0.59 31.36 3.69
N ASP A 171 -0.57 31.37 3.05
CA ASP A 171 -1.34 32.60 2.93
C ASP A 171 -1.92 33.02 4.28
N THR A 172 -1.85 34.31 4.56
CA THR A 172 -2.72 34.89 5.58
C THR A 172 -4.06 35.23 4.93
N PRO A 173 -5.23 35.03 5.58
CA PRO A 173 -6.55 35.30 5.00
C PRO A 173 -6.82 36.74 4.51
N LEU A 174 -5.83 37.62 4.59
CA LEU A 174 -5.88 39.02 4.18
C LEU A 174 -5.36 39.24 2.75
N SER A 175 -4.53 38.34 2.19
CA SER A 175 -3.90 38.54 0.88
C SER A 175 -4.75 38.04 -0.28
N VAL A 176 -5.16 36.76 -0.27
CA VAL A 176 -6.04 36.20 -1.30
C VAL A 176 -7.30 35.67 -0.64
N GLN A 177 -8.39 36.43 -0.78
CA GLN A 177 -9.67 36.05 -0.19
C GLN A 177 -10.52 35.28 -1.19
N LYS A 178 -11.03 34.13 -0.76
CA LYS A 178 -12.15 33.47 -1.42
C LYS A 178 -13.44 34.23 -1.09
N ARG A 179 -14.21 34.60 -2.11
CA ARG A 179 -15.51 35.28 -1.97
C ARG A 179 -16.53 34.54 -2.83
N ASP A 180 -17.63 34.11 -2.22
CA ASP A 180 -18.71 33.39 -2.89
C ASP A 180 -18.21 32.21 -3.75
N GLY A 181 -17.30 31.40 -3.21
CA GLY A 181 -16.70 30.26 -3.92
C GLY A 181 -15.62 30.63 -4.94
N VAL A 182 -15.29 31.92 -5.11
CA VAL A 182 -14.33 32.38 -6.13
C VAL A 182 -13.04 32.89 -5.51
N ILE A 183 -11.92 32.38 -6.00
CA ILE A 183 -10.58 32.94 -5.80
C ILE A 183 -10.20 33.72 -7.06
N SER A 184 -9.72 34.96 -6.90
CA SER A 184 -9.16 35.76 -7.99
C SER A 184 -7.67 35.98 -7.75
N LEU A 185 -6.84 35.56 -8.71
CA LEU A 185 -5.40 35.80 -8.71
C LEU A 185 -5.07 36.84 -9.77
N THR A 186 -4.43 37.94 -9.36
CA THR A 186 -3.92 38.96 -10.28
C THR A 186 -2.41 38.81 -10.41
N PHE A 187 -1.92 38.75 -11.65
CA PHE A 187 -0.51 38.57 -11.98
C PHE A 187 0.15 39.92 -12.35
N GLU A 188 1.48 39.94 -12.44
CA GLU A 188 2.25 41.17 -12.73
C GLU A 188 1.93 41.78 -14.09
N ASP A 189 1.59 40.96 -15.09
CA ASP A 189 1.13 41.41 -16.41
C ASP A 189 -0.33 41.91 -16.42
N HIS A 190 -0.94 42.05 -15.24
CA HIS A 190 -2.34 42.43 -15.03
C HIS A 190 -3.37 41.39 -15.51
N LEU A 191 -2.95 40.20 -15.93
CA LEU A 191 -3.87 39.10 -16.14
C LEU A 191 -4.54 38.74 -14.81
N VAL A 192 -5.83 38.41 -14.88
CA VAL A 192 -6.60 37.92 -13.73
C VAL A 192 -7.13 36.53 -14.07
N THR A 193 -6.77 35.55 -13.24
CA THR A 193 -7.38 34.21 -13.27
C THR A 193 -8.39 34.10 -12.14
N THR A 194 -9.58 33.60 -12.48
CA THR A 194 -10.61 33.26 -11.49
C THR A 194 -10.72 31.74 -11.40
N LEU A 195 -10.75 31.24 -10.17
CA LEU A 195 -10.99 29.84 -9.84
C LEU A 195 -12.29 29.81 -9.06
N MET A 196 -13.30 29.16 -9.62
CA MET A 196 -14.63 29.09 -9.05
C MET A 196 -14.87 27.67 -8.57
N ASP A 197 -15.24 27.52 -7.31
CA ASP A 197 -15.68 26.24 -6.77
C ASP A 197 -16.90 25.74 -7.56
N ASP A 198 -16.93 24.44 -7.81
CA ASP A 198 -18.13 23.74 -8.23
C ASP A 198 -18.65 22.95 -7.03
N ASP A 199 -19.74 23.40 -6.45
CA ASP A 199 -20.36 22.77 -5.28
C ASP A 199 -21.62 21.99 -5.69
N THR A 200 -21.59 21.37 -6.87
CA THR A 200 -22.67 20.50 -7.31
C THR A 200 -22.78 19.28 -6.39
N ASP A 201 -24.01 18.97 -5.98
CA ASP A 201 -24.30 17.78 -5.17
C ASP A 201 -23.83 16.50 -5.91
N GLY A 202 -22.88 15.76 -5.33
CA GLY A 202 -22.40 14.48 -5.86
C GLY A 202 -20.88 14.38 -5.95
N ASP A 203 -20.39 13.50 -6.81
CA ASP A 203 -18.96 13.20 -6.97
C ASP A 203 -18.21 14.23 -7.86
N ASP A 204 -18.93 15.20 -8.41
CA ASP A 204 -18.41 16.20 -9.37
C ASP A 204 -17.99 17.52 -8.71
N PHE A 205 -18.03 17.62 -7.38
CA PHE A 205 -17.59 18.84 -6.68
C PHE A 205 -16.12 19.15 -6.96
N LEU A 206 -15.76 20.43 -7.00
CA LEU A 206 -14.41 20.90 -7.21
C LEU A 206 -14.14 22.14 -6.37
N ILE A 207 -13.31 22.00 -5.33
CA ILE A 207 -12.97 23.08 -4.41
C ILE A 207 -11.53 23.54 -4.63
N TYR A 208 -11.33 24.85 -4.78
CA TYR A 208 -10.02 25.47 -4.88
C TYR A 208 -9.63 26.19 -3.59
N THR A 209 -8.48 25.90 -3.01
CA THR A 209 -7.99 26.59 -1.82
C THR A 209 -6.66 27.26 -2.11
N TYR A 210 -6.60 28.59 -2.00
CA TYR A 210 -5.32 29.29 -2.09
C TYR A 210 -4.50 28.99 -0.83
N THR A 211 -3.36 28.32 -1.01
CA THR A 211 -2.53 27.84 0.11
C THR A 211 -1.42 28.82 0.47
N GLY A 212 -0.95 29.60 -0.51
CA GLY A 212 0.19 30.48 -0.31
C GLY A 212 1.03 30.64 -1.58
N HIS A 213 2.32 30.87 -1.39
CA HIS A 213 3.26 31.06 -2.49
C HIS A 213 4.64 30.50 -2.18
N ILE A 214 5.39 30.17 -3.23
CA ILE A 214 6.80 29.78 -3.16
C ILE A 214 7.62 30.88 -3.83
N GLU A 215 8.23 31.73 -3.01
CA GLU A 215 8.93 32.93 -3.49
C GLU A 215 10.15 32.59 -4.34
N ALA A 216 10.88 31.53 -3.98
CA ALA A 216 12.01 31.01 -4.76
C ALA A 216 11.63 30.72 -6.23
N LEU A 217 10.40 30.28 -6.47
CA LEU A 217 9.88 29.93 -7.79
C LEU A 217 9.04 31.05 -8.43
N GLN A 218 8.72 32.12 -7.68
CA GLN A 218 7.74 33.13 -8.09
C GLN A 218 6.41 32.50 -8.50
N LYS A 219 5.93 31.53 -7.71
CA LYS A 219 4.66 30.84 -7.98
C LYS A 219 3.67 31.02 -6.85
N HIS A 220 2.41 31.26 -7.19
CA HIS A 220 1.27 31.02 -6.32
C HIS A 220 0.98 29.52 -6.22
N VAL A 221 0.47 29.06 -5.09
CA VAL A 221 0.14 27.65 -4.84
C VAL A 221 -1.33 27.53 -4.46
N VAL A 222 -2.08 26.76 -5.24
CA VAL A 222 -3.50 26.48 -5.02
C VAL A 222 -3.66 24.98 -4.85
N PHE A 223 -4.31 24.56 -3.77
CA PHE A 223 -4.78 23.19 -3.58
C PHE A 223 -6.11 23.01 -4.30
N VAL A 224 -6.30 21.87 -4.95
CA VAL A 224 -7.55 21.48 -5.60
C VAL A 224 -8.02 20.14 -5.04
N SER A 225 -9.29 20.05 -4.71
CA SER A 225 -9.91 18.84 -4.15
C SER A 225 -11.28 18.60 -4.79
N SER A 226 -11.52 17.36 -5.19
CA SER A 226 -12.78 16.78 -5.64
C SER A 226 -12.94 15.39 -5.01
N PHE A 227 -14.05 14.69 -5.31
CA PHE A 227 -14.26 13.32 -4.84
C PHE A 227 -13.16 12.36 -5.32
N SER A 228 -12.67 12.55 -6.55
CA SER A 228 -11.74 11.63 -7.22
C SER A 228 -10.34 12.21 -7.42
N THR A 229 -10.12 13.48 -7.07
CA THR A 229 -8.85 14.17 -7.33
C THR A 229 -8.47 15.06 -6.16
N GLU A 230 -7.26 14.87 -5.65
CA GLU A 230 -6.59 15.87 -4.82
C GLU A 230 -5.28 16.24 -5.53
N GLY A 231 -4.88 17.50 -5.47
CA GLY A 231 -3.67 17.96 -6.14
C GLY A 231 -3.35 19.42 -5.91
N TYR A 232 -2.29 19.89 -6.57
CA TYR A 232 -1.82 21.26 -6.44
C TYR A 232 -1.59 21.90 -7.81
N ILE A 233 -1.92 23.18 -7.92
CA ILE A 233 -1.70 24.02 -9.09
C ILE A 233 -0.75 25.14 -8.70
N LEU A 234 0.36 25.25 -9.43
CA LEU A 234 1.28 26.37 -9.34
C LEU A 234 1.01 27.35 -10.48
N PHE A 235 0.79 28.62 -10.15
CA PHE A 235 0.64 29.70 -11.13
C PHE A 235 1.86 30.62 -11.10
N ASP A 236 2.46 30.90 -12.25
CA ASP A 236 3.52 31.92 -12.36
C ASP A 236 2.99 33.31 -11.98
N LYS A 237 3.62 33.96 -11.00
CA LYS A 237 3.23 35.30 -10.53
C LYS A 237 3.30 36.36 -11.64
N ARG A 238 4.13 36.14 -12.67
CA ARG A 238 4.36 37.11 -13.74
C ARG A 238 3.26 37.09 -14.81
N ASN A 239 2.81 35.89 -15.19
CA ASN A 239 1.97 35.69 -16.38
C ASN A 239 0.83 34.68 -16.22
N GLY A 240 0.62 34.15 -15.01
CA GLY A 240 -0.45 33.20 -14.73
C GLY A 240 -0.29 31.81 -15.36
N LYS A 241 0.87 31.47 -15.95
CA LYS A 241 1.11 30.14 -16.51
C LYS A 241 0.94 29.08 -15.42
N ARG A 242 0.02 28.14 -15.64
CA ARG A 242 -0.33 27.05 -14.72
C ARG A 242 0.54 25.81 -14.91
N LYS A 243 0.78 25.09 -13.83
CA LYS A 243 1.35 23.73 -13.80
C LYS A 243 0.68 22.94 -12.68
N GLU A 244 0.15 21.76 -13.02
CA GLU A 244 -0.50 20.84 -12.08
C GLU A 244 0.46 19.77 -11.56
N PHE A 245 0.15 19.29 -10.36
CA PHE A 245 0.84 18.24 -9.63
C PHE A 245 -0.18 17.35 -8.92
N SER A 246 0.07 16.05 -8.95
CA SER A 246 -0.76 15.04 -8.31
C SER A 246 -0.74 15.17 -6.77
N GLY A 247 0.35 15.65 -6.17
CA GLY A 247 0.37 16.06 -4.76
C GLY A 247 1.28 17.26 -4.51
N PHE A 248 1.56 17.56 -3.24
CA PHE A 248 2.32 18.77 -2.89
C PHE A 248 3.72 18.74 -3.53
N PRO A 249 4.12 19.77 -4.29
CA PRO A 249 5.39 19.75 -5.00
C PRO A 249 6.51 20.32 -4.12
N TYR A 250 7.23 19.44 -3.44
CA TYR A 250 8.31 19.77 -2.52
C TYR A 250 9.57 20.22 -3.27
N LEU A 251 10.00 21.47 -3.05
CA LEU A 251 11.21 22.05 -3.65
C LEU A 251 12.47 21.69 -2.85
N SER A 252 13.51 21.24 -3.56
CA SER A 252 14.81 20.87 -2.99
C SER A 252 15.55 22.07 -2.37
N PRO A 253 16.55 21.85 -1.49
CA PRO A 253 17.29 22.93 -0.82
C PRO A 253 18.02 23.87 -1.79
N ASP A 254 18.58 23.29 -2.86
CA ASP A 254 19.27 24.01 -3.93
C ASP A 254 18.30 24.66 -4.94
N LYS A 255 17.00 24.41 -4.80
CA LYS A 255 15.90 24.93 -5.62
C LYS A 255 15.93 24.48 -7.08
N LYS A 256 16.66 23.41 -7.39
CA LYS A 256 16.82 22.90 -8.76
C LYS A 256 15.97 21.66 -9.04
N GLN A 257 15.46 21.00 -8.01
CA GLN A 257 14.67 19.78 -8.13
C GLN A 257 13.37 19.91 -7.36
N MET A 258 12.34 19.20 -7.80
CA MET A 258 11.12 19.04 -7.03
C MET A 258 10.67 17.58 -7.05
N VAL A 259 9.99 17.20 -5.98
CA VAL A 259 9.34 15.89 -5.84
C VAL A 259 7.87 16.11 -5.53
N SER A 260 7.00 15.40 -6.24
CA SER A 260 5.57 15.30 -5.92
C SER A 260 5.18 13.82 -5.84
N LEU A 261 4.25 13.51 -4.94
CA LEU A 261 3.71 12.16 -4.75
C LEU A 261 2.21 12.26 -4.82
N SER A 262 1.58 11.39 -5.60
CA SER A 262 0.13 11.35 -5.69
C SER A 262 -0.47 10.83 -4.37
N PRO A 263 -1.50 11.50 -3.82
CA PRO A 263 -2.27 11.00 -2.70
C PRO A 263 -3.23 9.88 -3.11
N LEU A 264 -3.41 9.62 -4.42
CA LEU A 264 -4.51 8.79 -4.92
C LEU A 264 -4.49 7.39 -4.30
N ILE A 265 -5.50 7.21 -3.46
CA ILE A 265 -5.72 6.14 -2.49
C ILE A 265 -6.20 4.85 -3.17
N HIS A 266 -6.66 4.95 -4.42
CA HIS A 266 -7.37 3.88 -5.13
C HIS A 266 -6.47 3.06 -6.06
N GLU A 267 -5.37 3.63 -6.53
CA GLU A 267 -4.41 2.86 -7.33
C GLU A 267 -3.42 2.19 -6.40
N LEU A 268 -3.28 0.87 -6.55
CA LEU A 268 -2.43 0.04 -5.70
C LEU A 268 -0.93 0.32 -5.88
N ILE A 269 -0.53 1.43 -6.49
CA ILE A 269 0.83 1.71 -6.94
C ILE A 269 1.30 3.06 -6.40
N SER A 270 2.51 3.09 -5.84
CA SER A 270 3.13 4.33 -5.36
C SER A 270 4.02 4.93 -6.42
N ASN A 271 3.66 6.12 -6.92
CA ASN A 271 4.51 6.89 -7.82
C ASN A 271 5.18 8.08 -7.13
N ILE A 272 6.40 8.36 -7.58
CA ILE A 272 7.13 9.58 -7.26
C ILE A 272 7.45 10.30 -8.56
N GLU A 273 6.96 11.53 -8.68
CA GLU A 273 7.22 12.41 -9.80
C GLU A 273 8.39 13.34 -9.49
N PHE A 274 9.40 13.35 -10.36
CA PHE A 274 10.58 14.18 -10.25
C PHE A 274 10.58 15.28 -11.30
N PHE A 275 10.91 16.50 -10.87
CA PHE A 275 10.96 17.67 -11.71
C PHE A 275 12.30 18.40 -11.58
N GLU A 276 12.70 19.08 -12.64
CA GLU A 276 13.79 20.05 -12.64
C GLU A 276 13.25 21.47 -12.73
N VAL A 277 13.93 22.38 -12.04
CA VAL A 277 13.67 23.82 -12.06
C VAL A 277 14.85 24.51 -12.72
N ASP A 278 14.60 25.21 -13.81
CA ASP A 278 15.63 25.96 -14.51
C ASP A 278 15.84 27.38 -13.92
N GLU A 279 16.84 28.09 -14.44
CA GLU A 279 17.18 29.46 -13.99
C GLU A 279 16.03 30.47 -14.18
N ASN A 280 15.09 30.19 -15.10
CA ASN A 280 13.91 31.01 -15.33
C ASN A 280 12.72 30.61 -14.44
N LYS A 281 12.94 29.67 -13.50
CA LYS A 281 11.95 29.10 -12.58
C LYS A 281 10.86 28.32 -13.32
N GLU A 282 11.18 27.82 -14.51
CA GLU A 282 10.31 26.91 -15.24
C GLU A 282 10.51 25.48 -14.72
N ILE A 283 9.39 24.78 -14.55
CA ILE A 283 9.36 23.43 -13.96
C ILE A 283 9.13 22.42 -15.09
N ARG A 284 10.04 21.46 -15.24
CA ARG A 284 9.98 20.40 -16.25
C ARG A 284 9.95 19.04 -15.58
N GLY A 285 9.00 18.18 -15.99
CA GLY A 285 8.99 16.78 -15.55
C GLY A 285 10.21 16.04 -16.11
N THR A 286 10.79 15.16 -15.30
CA THR A 286 11.96 14.36 -15.68
C THR A 286 11.68 12.88 -15.62
N TYR A 287 11.22 12.38 -14.48
CA TYR A 287 10.98 10.96 -14.25
C TYR A 287 9.71 10.78 -13.43
N THR A 288 9.00 9.68 -13.68
CA THR A 288 7.95 9.18 -12.79
C THR A 288 8.30 7.74 -12.47
N LEU A 289 8.58 7.45 -11.21
CA LEU A 289 8.99 6.12 -10.76
C LEU A 289 7.84 5.47 -10.01
N TRP A 290 7.43 4.28 -10.46
CA TRP A 290 6.36 3.49 -9.85
C TRP A 290 6.99 2.31 -9.11
N PHE A 291 6.91 2.30 -7.79
CA PHE A 291 7.58 1.28 -6.97
C PHE A 291 6.64 0.12 -6.63
N LYS A 292 7.14 -1.10 -6.82
CA LYS A 292 6.33 -2.32 -6.67
C LYS A 292 6.14 -2.74 -5.23
N ASN A 293 7.14 -2.54 -4.37
CA ASN A 293 7.25 -3.25 -3.09
C ASN A 293 6.91 -2.41 -1.85
N TRP A 294 6.85 -1.09 -1.99
CA TRP A 294 6.68 -0.18 -0.87
C TRP A 294 5.81 1.00 -1.23
N LYS A 295 5.19 1.59 -0.21
CA LYS A 295 4.34 2.76 -0.33
C LYS A 295 4.69 3.82 0.72
N PRO A 296 4.72 5.12 0.36
CA PRO A 296 4.72 6.20 1.34
C PRO A 296 3.53 6.08 2.28
N TYR A 297 3.79 6.25 3.58
CA TYR A 297 2.73 6.27 4.57
C TYR A 297 1.94 7.59 4.44
N PHE A 298 0.67 7.47 4.02
CA PHE A 298 -0.10 8.59 3.47
C PHE A 298 -0.54 9.63 4.50
N TYR A 299 -0.82 9.23 5.75
CA TYR A 299 -1.32 10.13 6.80
C TYR A 299 -0.26 11.05 7.40
N MET A 300 0.92 11.15 6.79
CA MET A 300 1.98 12.06 7.21
C MET A 300 2.48 12.93 6.04
N TYR A 301 1.66 13.85 5.53
CA TYR A 301 2.18 14.99 4.75
C TYR A 301 3.29 15.74 5.52
N GLU A 302 3.23 15.72 6.86
CA GLU A 302 4.31 16.23 7.75
C GLU A 302 5.58 15.37 7.77
N GLY A 303 5.48 14.13 7.29
CA GLY A 303 6.56 13.15 7.25
C GLY A 303 7.34 13.14 5.93
N LEU A 304 6.83 13.78 4.89
CA LEU A 304 7.50 13.96 3.61
C LEU A 304 8.26 15.28 3.61
N PHE A 305 9.58 15.26 3.40
CA PHE A 305 10.35 16.50 3.38
C PHE A 305 11.70 16.36 2.69
N TRP A 306 12.15 17.46 2.09
CA TRP A 306 13.58 17.64 1.81
C TRP A 306 14.30 18.07 3.09
N ALA A 307 15.48 17.51 3.34
CA ALA A 307 16.42 18.06 4.33
C ALA A 307 17.57 18.82 3.65
N THR A 308 18.28 19.64 4.41
CA THR A 308 19.41 20.45 3.89
C THR A 308 20.57 19.63 3.30
N ASP A 309 20.63 18.33 3.58
CA ASP A 309 21.62 17.40 3.01
C ASP A 309 21.33 17.00 1.55
N GLY A 310 20.19 17.43 1.00
CA GLY A 310 19.79 17.15 -0.37
C GLY A 310 19.16 15.77 -0.55
N TYR A 311 18.66 15.14 0.51
CA TYR A 311 17.79 13.97 0.42
C TYR A 311 16.33 14.34 0.70
N PHE A 312 15.42 13.63 0.03
CA PHE A 312 14.00 13.62 0.32
C PHE A 312 13.68 12.41 1.21
N TYR A 313 13.07 12.65 2.37
CA TYR A 313 12.81 11.68 3.43
C TYR A 313 11.33 11.31 3.46
N MET A 314 11.04 10.03 3.68
CA MET A 314 9.67 9.52 3.69
C MET A 314 9.50 8.35 4.68
N PRO A 315 8.42 8.34 5.48
CA PRO A 315 7.92 7.12 6.10
C PRO A 315 7.30 6.21 5.03
N VAL A 316 7.57 4.90 5.09
CA VAL A 316 7.08 3.90 4.15
C VAL A 316 6.69 2.60 4.82
N ASN A 317 5.80 1.84 4.19
CA ASN A 317 5.51 0.46 4.55
C ASN A 317 5.81 -0.46 3.36
N ASN A 318 6.08 -1.74 3.65
CA ASN A 318 5.96 -2.77 2.62
C ASN A 318 4.50 -2.82 2.15
N LYS A 319 4.28 -2.93 0.84
CA LYS A 319 2.94 -2.91 0.22
C LYS A 319 1.98 -3.92 0.84
N ALA A 320 2.50 -5.10 1.21
CA ALA A 320 1.71 -6.23 1.70
C ALA A 320 1.06 -5.95 3.05
N VAL A 321 1.65 -5.04 3.82
CA VAL A 321 1.18 -4.63 5.14
C VAL A 321 0.89 -3.14 5.20
N TYR A 322 0.61 -2.52 4.06
CA TYR A 322 0.26 -1.10 4.00
C TYR A 322 -1.12 -0.84 4.66
N TRP A 323 -2.09 -1.72 4.40
CA TRP A 323 -3.40 -1.72 5.04
C TRP A 323 -3.44 -2.78 6.15
N ASP A 324 -3.83 -2.39 7.34
CA ASP A 324 -4.11 -3.31 8.44
C ASP A 324 -5.58 -3.74 8.39
N TYR A 325 -5.80 -4.98 7.95
CA TYR A 325 -7.12 -5.58 7.87
C TYR A 325 -7.78 -5.79 9.24
N LYS A 326 -7.02 -5.84 10.34
CA LYS A 326 -7.55 -6.04 11.69
C LYS A 326 -8.19 -4.77 12.22
N SER A 327 -7.51 -3.63 12.06
CA SER A 327 -8.04 -2.32 12.46
C SER A 327 -8.98 -1.72 11.41
N GLY A 328 -8.84 -2.12 10.14
CA GLY A 328 -9.53 -1.46 9.02
C GLY A 328 -8.97 -0.08 8.74
N ASP A 329 -7.67 0.11 8.96
CA ASP A 329 -6.95 1.37 8.79
C ASP A 329 -5.52 1.11 8.29
N TYR A 330 -4.73 2.16 8.03
CA TYR A 330 -3.34 2.03 7.60
C TYR A 330 -2.43 1.54 8.72
N ASN A 331 -1.42 0.75 8.35
CA ASN A 331 -0.47 0.21 9.31
C ASN A 331 0.53 1.28 9.78
N THR A 332 0.31 1.78 10.99
CA THR A 332 1.23 2.73 11.65
C THR A 332 2.37 2.07 12.41
N GLU A 333 2.21 0.82 12.84
CA GLU A 333 3.12 0.16 13.79
C GLU A 333 4.38 -0.40 13.11
N SER A 334 4.29 -0.78 11.83
CA SER A 334 5.40 -1.35 11.07
C SER A 334 6.08 -0.36 10.12
N CYS A 335 5.89 0.94 10.33
CA CYS A 335 6.51 1.98 9.51
C CYS A 335 8.04 1.87 9.50
N GLN A 336 8.62 1.88 8.31
CA GLN A 336 10.05 2.04 8.07
C GLN A 336 10.30 3.43 7.45
N TYR A 337 11.56 3.80 7.31
CA TYR A 337 11.94 5.11 6.79
C TYR A 337 12.93 4.95 5.65
N ILE A 338 12.73 5.72 4.59
CA ILE A 338 13.66 5.79 3.47
C ILE A 338 14.05 7.23 3.20
N ARG A 339 15.18 7.38 2.50
CA ARG A 339 15.56 8.64 1.87
C ARG A 339 15.95 8.40 0.42
N ILE A 340 15.65 9.37 -0.44
CA ILE A 340 15.92 9.33 -1.87
C ILE A 340 16.57 10.62 -2.35
N LYS A 341 17.52 10.49 -3.27
CA LYS A 341 18.25 11.59 -3.90
C LYS A 341 18.56 11.23 -5.35
N LYS A 342 18.47 12.19 -6.25
CA LYS A 342 19.06 12.10 -7.59
C LYS A 342 20.58 12.33 -7.50
N LYS A 343 21.38 11.45 -8.10
CA LYS A 343 22.85 11.44 -7.99
C LYS A 343 23.52 12.62 -8.70
#